data_AF-A0A7C3FY25-F1
#
_entry.id   AF-A0A7C3FY25-F1
#
_cell.length_a   1.000
_cell.length_b   1.000
_cell.length_c   1.000
_cell.angle_alpha   90.00
_cell.angle_beta   90.00
_cell.angle_gamma   90.00
#
_symmetry.space_group_name_H-M   'P 1'
#
loop_
_entity.id
_entity.type
_entity.pdbx_description
1 polymer ?
#
loop_
_entity_poly.entity_id
_entity_poly.type
_entity_poly.pdbx_seq_one_letter_code
_entity_poly.pdbx_strand_id
1 'polypeptide(L)'
;MNKVTILLSALLLTGVVASAKTLVSVNGKPITQEEVDQELMQATQGRFNQVPADRQAAFRQQVLQQLIGKELIYDDAKKSGITKSAEYKREYKKLEERMKKELAIQVWQKKLLDSIKISNKELKDYYKKNIDEFREKESVHARHILVKTEDEAKKIIAQLKSLSGDKLKEKFIS
;
A
#
# COMPACT_ATOMS: atom_id res chain seq x y z
N MET A 1 -34.17 17.12 -61.92
CA MET A 1 -32.74 16.80 -62.12
C MET A 1 -31.95 18.09 -61.92
N ASN A 2 -30.84 18.25 -61.21
CA ASN A 2 -30.00 17.45 -60.29
C ASN A 2 -29.15 18.49 -59.48
N LYS A 3 -28.70 18.31 -58.23
CA LYS A 3 -28.81 17.29 -57.17
C LYS A 3 -28.59 18.00 -55.80
N VAL A 4 -28.78 17.30 -54.67
CA VAL A 4 -28.53 17.80 -53.30
C VAL A 4 -27.12 17.44 -52.81
N THR A 5 -26.42 18.36 -52.14
CA THR A 5 -25.23 18.09 -51.28
C THR A 5 -25.15 19.16 -50.17
N ILE A 6 -25.83 18.98 -49.03
CA ILE A 6 -25.33 18.39 -47.77
C ILE A 6 -24.26 19.27 -47.08
N LEU A 7 -24.68 19.93 -45.99
CA LEU A 7 -23.76 20.39 -44.95
C LEU A 7 -23.07 19.18 -44.31
N LEU A 8 -21.75 19.23 -44.14
CA LEU A 8 -21.06 18.39 -43.17
C LEU A 8 -20.55 19.28 -42.04
N SER A 9 -21.27 19.23 -40.93
CA SER A 9 -20.92 19.91 -39.68
C SER A 9 -19.53 19.48 -39.20
N ALA A 10 -18.64 20.46 -39.02
CA ALA A 10 -17.34 20.25 -38.38
C ALA A 10 -17.55 19.95 -36.89
N LEU A 11 -17.84 18.68 -36.57
CA LEU A 11 -17.90 18.21 -35.20
C LEU A 11 -16.46 18.11 -34.66
N LEU A 12 -15.96 19.24 -34.15
CA LEU A 12 -14.78 19.30 -33.30
C LEU A 12 -15.03 18.45 -32.05
N LEU A 13 -14.71 17.15 -32.12
CA LEU A 13 -14.38 16.40 -30.92
C LEU A 13 -13.05 16.94 -30.39
N THR A 14 -13.11 18.06 -29.68
CA THR A 14 -12.15 18.37 -28.62
C THR A 14 -12.37 17.39 -27.48
N GLY A 15 -12.08 16.11 -27.74
CA GLY A 15 -11.84 15.15 -26.69
C GLY A 15 -10.64 15.68 -25.92
N VAL A 16 -10.86 16.07 -24.67
CA VAL A 16 -9.76 16.30 -23.73
C VAL A 16 -9.16 14.93 -23.45
N VAL A 17 -8.26 14.50 -24.34
CA VAL A 17 -7.33 13.42 -24.07
C VAL A 17 -6.50 13.91 -22.91
N ALA A 18 -6.76 13.36 -21.72
CA ALA A 18 -5.93 13.56 -20.55
C ALA A 18 -4.48 13.31 -21.00
N SER A 19 -3.70 14.38 -21.05
CA SER A 19 -2.47 14.40 -21.82
C SER A 19 -1.35 13.71 -21.04
N ALA A 20 -1.41 12.38 -21.02
CA ALA A 20 -0.33 11.53 -20.56
C ALA A 20 0.95 11.98 -21.26
N LYS A 21 1.93 12.43 -20.48
CA LYS A 21 3.10 13.11 -21.04
C LYS A 21 4.00 12.07 -21.69
N THR A 22 3.92 11.93 -23.01
CA THR A 22 4.82 11.08 -23.78
C THR A 22 6.26 11.51 -23.57
N LEU A 23 7.12 10.58 -23.16
CA LEU A 23 8.55 10.81 -22.94
C LEU A 23 9.38 10.37 -24.16
N VAL A 24 8.95 9.30 -24.82
CA VAL A 24 9.57 8.72 -26.02
C VAL A 24 8.51 7.94 -26.81
N SER A 25 8.77 7.65 -28.08
CA SER A 25 7.97 6.71 -28.87
C SER A 25 8.87 5.61 -29.44
N VAL A 26 8.45 4.35 -29.31
CA VAL A 26 9.15 3.17 -29.83
C VAL A 26 8.27 2.55 -30.92
N ASN A 27 8.75 2.56 -32.16
CA ASN A 27 8.01 2.07 -33.34
C ASN A 27 6.57 2.61 -33.48
N GLY A 28 6.33 3.85 -33.03
CA GLY A 28 5.02 4.50 -33.06
C GLY A 28 4.18 4.32 -31.79
N LYS A 29 4.59 3.46 -30.85
CA LYS A 29 3.95 3.33 -29.53
C LYS A 29 4.57 4.34 -28.55
N PRO A 30 3.81 5.27 -27.96
CA PRO A 30 4.32 6.16 -26.94
C PRO A 30 4.63 5.40 -25.64
N ILE A 31 5.71 5.78 -24.97
CA ILE A 31 5.96 5.46 -23.56
C ILE A 31 5.74 6.75 -22.76
N THR A 32 4.87 6.68 -21.77
CA THR A 32 4.34 7.82 -21.03
C THR A 32 5.03 8.02 -19.67
N GLN A 33 4.89 9.22 -19.14
CA GLN A 33 5.30 9.57 -17.78
C GLN A 33 4.61 8.66 -16.74
N GLU A 34 3.31 8.44 -16.89
CA GLU A 34 2.51 7.56 -16.03
C GLU A 34 3.02 6.10 -16.02
N GLU A 35 3.42 5.54 -17.16
CA GLU A 35 3.99 4.18 -17.21
C GLU A 35 5.33 4.09 -16.48
N VAL A 36 6.21 5.10 -16.63
CA VAL A 36 7.47 5.18 -15.88
C VAL A 36 7.20 5.31 -14.38
N ASP A 37 6.24 6.14 -13.97
CA ASP A 37 5.88 6.32 -12.57
C ASP A 37 5.25 5.06 -11.95
N GLN A 38 4.42 4.33 -12.68
CA GLN A 38 3.85 3.05 -12.23
C GLN A 38 4.92 1.98 -12.06
N GLU A 39 5.83 1.82 -13.03
CA GLU A 39 6.93 0.85 -12.94
C GLU A 39 7.88 1.20 -11.78
N LEU A 40 8.16 2.49 -11.55
CA LEU A 40 8.93 2.96 -10.38
C LEU A 40 8.22 2.67 -9.05
N MET A 41 6.91 2.91 -8.97
CA MET A 41 6.13 2.59 -7.77
C MET A 41 6.15 1.08 -7.48
N GLN A 42 6.04 0.23 -8.51
CA GLN A 42 6.12 -1.22 -8.34
C GLN A 42 7.53 -1.67 -7.93
N ALA A 43 8.57 -1.22 -8.64
CA ALA A 43 9.97 -1.58 -8.38
C ALA A 43 10.45 -1.13 -6.98
N THR A 44 9.90 -0.04 -6.45
CA THR A 44 10.25 0.47 -5.10
C THR A 44 9.23 0.10 -4.01
N GLN A 45 8.19 -0.69 -4.31
CA GLN A 45 7.10 -1.00 -3.37
C GLN A 45 6.47 0.28 -2.75
N GLY A 46 6.29 1.32 -3.57
CA GLY A 46 5.78 2.64 -3.15
C GLY A 46 6.79 3.53 -2.42
N ARG A 47 8.04 3.08 -2.19
CA ARG A 47 9.08 3.83 -1.47
C ARG A 47 9.89 4.80 -2.35
N PHE A 48 9.53 5.00 -3.62
CA PHE A 48 10.27 5.91 -4.53
C PHE A 48 10.48 7.31 -3.92
N ASN A 49 9.49 7.84 -3.20
CA ASN A 49 9.58 9.14 -2.53
C ASN A 49 10.59 9.20 -1.36
N GLN A 50 11.13 8.06 -0.93
CA GLN A 50 12.21 7.97 0.07
C GLN A 50 13.60 7.99 -0.58
N VAL A 51 13.69 7.93 -1.92
CA VAL A 51 14.96 8.01 -2.65
C VAL A 51 15.42 9.47 -2.71
N PRO A 52 16.69 9.77 -2.39
CA PRO A 52 17.25 11.13 -2.53
C PRO A 52 17.05 11.73 -3.93
N ALA A 53 16.71 13.02 -4.00
CA ALA A 53 16.27 13.68 -5.23
C ALA A 53 17.33 13.65 -6.35
N ASP A 54 18.61 13.70 -5.99
CA ASP A 54 19.76 13.52 -6.88
C ASP A 54 19.74 12.17 -7.63
N ARG A 55 19.23 11.11 -6.99
CA ARG A 55 19.15 9.76 -7.57
C ARG A 55 17.82 9.47 -8.26
N GLN A 56 16.74 10.18 -7.91
CA GLN A 56 15.43 9.98 -8.52
C GLN A 56 15.46 10.15 -10.05
N ALA A 57 16.21 11.14 -10.56
CA ALA A 57 16.36 11.35 -12.00
C ALA A 57 17.06 10.17 -12.70
N ALA A 58 18.14 9.65 -12.11
CA ALA A 58 18.85 8.48 -12.64
C ALA A 58 17.97 7.21 -12.62
N PHE A 59 17.21 6.98 -11.54
CA PHE A 59 16.24 5.88 -11.46
C PHE A 59 15.15 5.99 -12.53
N ARG A 60 14.58 7.19 -12.73
CA ARG A 60 13.59 7.48 -13.78
C ARG A 60 14.14 7.17 -15.16
N GLN A 61 15.37 7.60 -15.45
CA GLN A 61 16.04 7.31 -16.72
C GLN A 61 16.30 5.80 -16.90
N GLN A 62 16.74 5.10 -15.86
CA GLN A 62 16.97 3.65 -15.92
C GLN A 62 15.67 2.89 -16.22
N VAL A 63 14.57 3.21 -15.54
CA VAL A 63 13.25 2.61 -15.80
C VAL A 63 12.76 2.93 -17.21
N LEU A 64 12.91 4.17 -17.68
CA LEU A 64 12.56 4.54 -19.05
C LEU A 64 13.34 3.69 -20.08
N GLN A 65 14.65 3.49 -19.90
CA GLN A 65 15.45 2.63 -20.76
C GLN A 65 15.03 1.15 -20.69
N GLN A 66 14.64 0.66 -19.51
CA GLN A 66 14.08 -0.69 -19.36
C GLN A 66 12.75 -0.84 -20.10
N LEU A 67 11.85 0.15 -20.05
CA LEU A 67 10.59 0.13 -20.80
C LEU A 67 10.83 0.18 -22.32
N ILE A 68 11.77 1.00 -22.81
CA ILE A 68 12.18 1.02 -24.22
C ILE A 68 12.69 -0.37 -24.65
N GLY A 69 13.60 -0.97 -23.86
CA GLY A 69 14.14 -2.29 -24.15
C GLY A 69 13.08 -3.39 -24.15
N LYS A 70 12.15 -3.38 -23.19
CA LYS A 70 11.00 -4.29 -23.14
C LYS A 70 10.13 -4.19 -24.40
N GLU A 71 9.84 -2.97 -24.87
CA GLU A 71 9.00 -2.78 -26.05
C GLU A 71 9.69 -3.27 -27.34
N LEU A 72 10.99 -2.99 -27.52
CA LEU A 72 11.76 -3.48 -28.66
C LEU A 72 11.77 -5.02 -28.71
N ILE A 73 12.01 -5.67 -27.57
CA ILE A 73 11.97 -7.14 -27.44
C ILE A 73 10.56 -7.67 -27.74
N TYR A 74 9.51 -6.99 -27.29
CA TYR A 74 8.12 -7.38 -27.54
C TYR A 74 7.73 -7.24 -29.03
N ASP A 75 8.20 -6.20 -29.70
CA ASP A 75 8.00 -6.04 -31.14
C ASP A 75 8.71 -7.14 -31.96
N ASP A 76 9.92 -7.51 -31.58
CA ASP A 76 10.62 -8.63 -32.24
C ASP A 76 9.95 -9.98 -31.94
N ALA A 77 9.42 -10.17 -30.73
CA ALA A 77 8.57 -11.31 -30.39
C ALA A 77 7.26 -11.36 -31.21
N LYS A 78 6.66 -10.20 -31.52
CA LYS A 78 5.51 -10.10 -32.44
C LYS A 78 5.91 -10.44 -33.88
N LYS A 79 7.05 -9.94 -34.37
CA LYS A 79 7.57 -10.20 -35.72
C LYS A 79 7.92 -11.67 -35.94
N SER A 80 8.51 -12.33 -34.94
CA SER A 80 8.80 -13.78 -34.96
C SER A 80 7.55 -14.66 -34.90
N GLY A 81 6.37 -14.06 -34.67
CA GLY A 81 5.10 -14.76 -34.62
C GLY A 81 4.85 -15.52 -33.31
N ILE A 82 5.66 -15.33 -32.27
CA ILE A 82 5.51 -16.07 -31.00
C ILE A 82 4.12 -15.86 -30.38
N THR A 83 3.55 -14.66 -30.53
CA THR A 83 2.20 -14.29 -30.07
C THR A 83 1.07 -15.04 -30.80
N LYS A 84 1.37 -15.70 -31.93
CA LYS A 84 0.43 -16.56 -32.68
C LYS A 84 0.61 -18.05 -32.36
N SER A 85 1.68 -18.43 -31.67
CA SER A 85 2.01 -19.82 -31.34
C SER A 85 0.94 -20.47 -30.45
N ALA A 86 0.85 -21.81 -30.51
CA ALA A 86 -0.06 -22.57 -29.65
C ALA A 86 0.33 -22.47 -28.17
N GLU A 87 1.64 -22.37 -27.87
CA GLU A 87 2.18 -22.19 -26.53
C GLU A 87 1.76 -20.84 -25.93
N TYR A 88 2.03 -19.73 -26.63
CA TYR A 88 1.62 -18.40 -26.15
C TYR A 88 0.11 -18.34 -25.90
N LYS A 89 -0.71 -18.84 -26.83
CA LYS A 89 -2.18 -18.87 -26.68
C LYS A 89 -2.63 -19.70 -25.47
N ARG A 90 -1.97 -20.82 -25.20
CA ARG A 90 -2.26 -21.70 -24.05
C ARG A 90 -1.94 -21.02 -22.73
N GLU A 91 -0.75 -20.43 -22.60
CA GLU A 91 -0.34 -19.74 -21.36
C GLU A 91 -1.11 -18.42 -21.16
N TYR A 92 -1.36 -17.66 -22.23
CA TYR A 92 -2.24 -16.48 -22.21
C TYR A 92 -3.63 -16.84 -21.70
N LYS A 93 -4.27 -17.89 -22.24
CA LYS A 93 -5.61 -18.32 -21.79
C LYS A 93 -5.63 -18.76 -20.32
N LYS A 94 -4.61 -19.49 -19.84
CA LYS A 94 -4.47 -19.85 -18.42
C LYS A 94 -4.37 -18.62 -17.52
N LEU A 95 -3.59 -17.61 -17.94
CA LEU A 95 -3.43 -16.36 -17.21
C LEU A 95 -4.72 -15.54 -17.22
N GLU A 96 -5.37 -15.42 -18.37
CA GLU A 96 -6.64 -14.73 -18.56
C GLU A 96 -7.73 -15.27 -17.62
N GLU A 97 -7.94 -16.59 -17.62
CA GLU A 97 -8.96 -17.22 -16.76
C GLU A 97 -8.63 -17.08 -15.25
N ARG A 98 -7.35 -17.12 -14.87
CA ARG A 98 -6.93 -16.81 -13.50
C ARG A 98 -7.26 -15.36 -13.14
N MET A 99 -6.85 -14.40 -13.96
CA MET A 99 -7.06 -12.97 -13.69
C MET A 99 -8.55 -12.60 -13.66
N LYS A 100 -9.38 -13.18 -14.54
CA LYS A 100 -10.84 -13.04 -14.49
C LYS A 100 -11.41 -13.47 -13.14
N LYS A 101 -11.00 -14.65 -12.64
CA LYS A 101 -11.47 -15.20 -11.37
C LYS A 101 -11.06 -14.32 -10.19
N GLU A 102 -9.78 -13.97 -10.08
CA GLU A 102 -9.28 -13.16 -8.96
C GLU A 102 -9.89 -11.75 -8.95
N LEU A 103 -10.02 -11.10 -10.11
CA LEU A 103 -10.67 -9.79 -10.22
C LEU A 103 -12.15 -9.85 -9.82
N ALA A 104 -12.88 -10.90 -10.24
CA ALA A 104 -14.27 -11.09 -9.85
C ALA A 104 -14.43 -11.28 -8.34
N ILE A 105 -13.56 -12.08 -7.71
CA ILE A 105 -13.53 -12.27 -6.25
C ILE A 105 -13.24 -10.94 -5.54
N GLN A 106 -12.19 -10.22 -5.96
CA GLN A 106 -11.79 -8.95 -5.34
C GLN A 106 -12.90 -7.89 -5.44
N VAL A 107 -13.54 -7.75 -6.61
CA VAL A 107 -14.65 -6.80 -6.80
C VAL A 107 -15.89 -7.20 -6.00
N TRP A 108 -16.20 -8.49 -5.90
CA TRP A 108 -17.31 -8.98 -5.09
C TRP A 108 -17.05 -8.76 -3.59
N GLN A 109 -15.86 -9.12 -3.09
CA GLN A 109 -15.45 -8.89 -1.70
C GLN A 109 -15.51 -7.40 -1.34
N LYS A 110 -14.98 -6.52 -2.20
CA LYS A 110 -15.05 -5.07 -1.98
C LYS A 110 -16.51 -4.61 -1.87
N LYS A 111 -17.38 -4.98 -2.82
CA LYS A 111 -18.81 -4.63 -2.78
C LYS A 111 -19.52 -5.17 -1.54
N LEU A 112 -19.18 -6.38 -1.10
CA LEU A 112 -19.72 -6.96 0.13
C LEU A 112 -19.31 -6.13 1.35
N LEU A 113 -18.02 -5.84 1.50
CA LEU A 113 -17.50 -5.03 2.61
C LEU A 113 -18.08 -3.61 2.60
N ASP A 114 -18.10 -2.95 1.44
CA ASP A 114 -18.70 -1.60 1.26
C ASP A 114 -20.21 -1.57 1.59
N SER A 115 -20.90 -2.72 1.53
CA SER A 115 -22.33 -2.85 1.89
C SER A 115 -22.58 -3.05 3.39
N ILE A 116 -21.59 -3.49 4.16
CA ILE A 116 -21.71 -3.73 5.61
C ILE A 116 -21.68 -2.39 6.34
N LYS A 117 -22.83 -1.99 6.90
CA LYS A 117 -22.96 -0.79 7.72
C LYS A 117 -23.09 -1.18 9.19
N ILE A 118 -22.00 -1.06 9.94
CA ILE A 118 -22.01 -1.28 11.39
C ILE A 118 -22.59 -0.04 12.06
N SER A 119 -23.64 -0.20 12.86
CA SER A 119 -24.26 0.91 13.58
C SER A 119 -23.52 1.27 14.87
N ASN A 120 -23.64 2.53 15.30
CA ASN A 120 -23.18 2.98 16.63
C ASN A 120 -23.81 2.20 17.79
N LYS A 121 -24.96 1.54 17.59
CA LYS A 121 -25.59 0.68 18.58
C LYS A 121 -24.84 -0.65 18.68
N GLU A 122 -24.56 -1.30 17.56
CA GLU A 122 -23.83 -2.58 17.52
C GLU A 122 -22.41 -2.43 18.07
N LEU A 123 -21.71 -1.33 17.75
CA LEU A 123 -20.40 -1.01 18.35
C LEU A 123 -20.47 -0.90 19.88
N LYS A 124 -21.46 -0.18 20.41
CA LYS A 124 -21.66 -0.03 21.87
C LYS A 124 -22.06 -1.33 22.55
N ASP A 125 -22.91 -2.13 21.91
CA ASP A 125 -23.36 -3.42 22.44
C ASP A 125 -22.20 -4.45 22.44
N TYR A 126 -21.36 -4.45 21.41
CA TYR A 126 -20.15 -5.27 21.34
C TYR A 126 -19.14 -4.87 22.42
N TYR A 127 -18.83 -3.57 22.56
CA TYR A 127 -17.92 -3.07 23.59
C TYR A 127 -18.40 -3.45 25.00
N LYS A 128 -19.70 -3.29 25.30
CA LYS A 128 -20.27 -3.65 26.61
C LYS A 128 -20.22 -5.14 26.90
N LYS A 129 -20.45 -5.99 25.90
CA LYS A 129 -20.43 -7.46 26.04
C LYS A 129 -19.02 -8.02 26.22
N ASN A 130 -18.03 -7.38 25.61
CA ASN A 130 -16.63 -7.84 25.61
C ASN A 130 -15.74 -6.90 26.41
N ILE A 131 -16.26 -6.23 27.44
CA ILE A 131 -15.53 -5.18 28.19
C ILE A 131 -14.20 -5.68 28.75
N ASP A 132 -14.10 -6.98 29.07
CA ASP A 132 -12.89 -7.60 29.61
C ASP A 132 -11.78 -7.81 28.57
N GLU A 133 -12.09 -7.75 27.26
CA GLU A 133 -11.08 -7.66 26.19
C GLU A 133 -10.46 -6.25 26.11
N PHE A 134 -11.17 -5.23 26.60
CA PHE A 134 -10.75 -3.82 26.59
C PHE A 134 -10.24 -3.32 27.95
N ARG A 135 -10.30 -4.15 29.00
CA ARG A 135 -9.67 -3.85 30.29
C ARG A 135 -8.18 -4.14 30.21
N GLU A 136 -7.37 -3.17 30.61
CA GLU A 136 -6.02 -3.49 31.08
C GLU A 136 -6.16 -4.40 32.31
N LYS A 137 -5.38 -5.50 32.34
CA LYS A 137 -5.34 -6.40 33.49
C LYS A 137 -4.80 -5.63 34.70
N GLU A 138 -5.21 -6.06 35.90
CA GLU A 138 -4.66 -5.50 37.14
C GLU A 138 -3.13 -5.54 37.09
N SER A 139 -2.53 -4.36 37.14
CA SER A 139 -1.09 -4.16 37.15
C SER A 139 -0.70 -3.38 38.39
N VAL A 140 0.34 -3.85 39.08
CA VAL A 140 0.86 -3.21 40.28
C VAL A 140 2.16 -2.49 39.95
N HIS A 141 2.19 -1.16 40.12
CA HIS A 141 3.43 -0.39 40.00
C HIS A 141 4.28 -0.56 41.27
N ALA A 142 4.91 -1.72 41.40
CA ALA A 142 5.82 -2.03 42.48
C ALA A 142 7.23 -1.45 42.24
N ARG A 143 7.92 -1.13 43.34
CA ARG A 143 9.36 -0.85 43.37
C ARG A 143 10.00 -1.78 44.40
N HIS A 144 11.25 -2.16 44.19
CA HIS A 144 12.00 -3.01 45.13
C HIS A 144 13.31 -2.34 45.56
N ILE A 145 13.83 -2.79 46.69
CA ILE A 145 15.20 -2.52 47.15
C ILE A 145 15.84 -3.89 47.36
N LEU A 146 16.98 -4.15 46.72
CA LEU A 146 17.74 -5.39 46.84
C LEU A 146 19.00 -5.14 47.67
N VAL A 147 19.20 -5.96 48.71
CA VAL A 147 20.36 -5.89 49.62
C VAL A 147 20.96 -7.27 49.84
N LYS A 148 22.18 -7.34 50.38
CA LYS A 148 22.96 -8.58 50.46
C LYS A 148 22.56 -9.46 51.64
N THR A 149 22.00 -8.88 52.70
CA THR A 149 21.72 -9.58 53.96
C THR A 149 20.32 -9.29 54.49
N GLU A 150 19.78 -10.22 55.27
CA GLU A 150 18.48 -10.09 55.93
C GLU A 150 18.44 -8.93 56.94
N ASP A 151 19.56 -8.67 57.62
CA ASP A 151 19.66 -7.59 58.61
C ASP A 151 19.62 -6.19 57.98
N GLU A 152 20.25 -6.02 56.80
CA GLU A 152 20.09 -4.80 55.99
C GLU A 152 18.62 -4.61 55.60
N ALA A 153 17.96 -5.67 55.14
CA ALA A 153 16.55 -5.62 54.72
C ALA A 153 15.63 -5.25 55.90
N LYS A 154 15.80 -5.88 57.07
CA LYS A 154 15.04 -5.57 58.29
C LYS A 154 15.24 -4.12 58.75
N LYS A 155 16.46 -3.60 58.71
CA LYS A 155 16.77 -2.20 59.06
C LYS A 155 16.07 -1.22 58.12
N ILE A 156 16.12 -1.46 56.81
CA ILE A 156 15.46 -0.62 55.80
C ILE A 156 13.93 -0.69 55.97
N ILE A 157 13.36 -1.88 56.16
CA ILE A 157 11.92 -2.05 56.43
C ILE A 157 11.50 -1.26 57.68
N ALA A 158 12.28 -1.28 58.76
CA ALA A 158 11.98 -0.51 59.97
C ALA A 158 12.00 1.01 59.74
N GLN A 159 12.97 1.51 58.95
CA GLN A 159 13.05 2.93 58.58
C GLN A 159 11.91 3.38 57.66
N LEU A 160 11.44 2.51 56.77
CA LEU A 160 10.35 2.82 55.83
C LEU A 160 8.96 2.68 56.47
N LYS A 161 8.76 1.74 57.41
CA LYS A 161 7.45 1.51 58.06
C LYS A 161 6.88 2.70 58.83
N SER A 162 7.73 3.63 59.29
CA SER A 162 7.32 4.86 59.98
C SER A 162 7.01 6.02 59.03
N LEU A 163 7.20 5.84 57.72
CA LEU A 163 6.98 6.85 56.69
C LEU A 163 5.74 6.53 55.86
N SER A 164 5.07 7.57 55.37
CA SER A 164 3.91 7.46 54.48
C SER A 164 3.89 8.59 53.45
N GLY A 165 3.06 8.45 52.42
CA GLY A 165 2.91 9.45 51.35
C GLY A 165 4.24 9.79 50.67
N ASP A 166 4.44 11.08 50.36
CA ASP A 166 5.63 11.54 49.65
C ASP A 166 6.93 11.30 50.40
N LYS A 167 6.93 11.34 51.74
CA LYS A 167 8.13 11.05 52.55
C LYS A 167 8.63 9.60 52.40
N LEU A 168 7.69 8.65 52.30
CA LEU A 168 8.02 7.26 51.99
C LEU A 168 8.54 7.15 50.56
N LYS A 169 7.89 7.82 49.61
CA LYS A 169 8.24 7.82 48.19
C LYS A 169 9.65 8.37 47.95
N GLU A 170 9.99 9.53 48.51
CA GLU A 170 11.33 10.12 48.42
C GLU A 170 12.39 9.16 48.99
N LYS A 171 12.14 8.61 50.19
CA LYS A 171 13.10 7.73 50.88
C LYS A 171 13.26 6.35 50.24
N PHE A 172 12.28 5.89 49.46
CA PHE A 172 12.34 4.63 48.72
C PHE A 172 12.99 4.79 47.34
N ILE A 173 12.96 5.99 46.77
CA ILE A 173 13.42 6.27 45.39
C ILE A 173 14.87 6.78 45.35
N SER A 174 15.40 7.28 46.47
CA SER A 174 16.81 7.67 46.65
C SER A 174 17.76 6.47 46.76
#